data_AF-A0A1L8SQ42-F1
#
_entry.id   AF-A0A1L8SQ42-F1
#
_cell.length_a   1.000
_cell.length_b   1.000
_cell.length_c   1.000
_cell.angle_alpha   90.00
_cell.angle_beta   90.00
_cell.angle_gamma   90.00
#
_symmetry.space_group_name_H-M   'P 1'
#
loop_
_entity.id
_entity.type
_entity.pdbx_description
1 polymer ?
#
loop_
_entity_poly.entity_id
_entity_poly.type
_entity_poly.pdbx_seq_one_letter_code
_entity_poly.pdbx_strand_id
1 'polypeptide(L)'
;MKDYVEVAEELGLPVILALAEVHLEFITLEEAAYFGKFYAEKVNVPVVLHLDHGMTPSIIKKAIDVGFTSVMIDASQDDFETNVKKTKEIIEYAHPRGVVVEAEIGHVGSGVNYENHEETDSQYTTVEDAVKFVEETNVDSLAISIGTAHGMYKGVPKINFDRLQEIASAIPTPLVLHGGSSSGDENLNQCGLKGISKINIFSDLINAAQDGIIQENPTNYLDLKKVASKSMKNCLRHYYEVFNTQQIL
;
A
#
# COMPACT_ATOMS: atom_id res chain seq x y z
N MET A 1 11.78 4.49 5.15
CA MET A 1 11.22 5.82 5.53
C MET A 1 12.06 6.99 5.02
N LYS A 2 13.31 7.19 5.47
CA LYS A 2 14.15 8.33 5.03
C LYS A 2 14.17 8.55 3.51
N ASP A 3 14.53 7.52 2.75
CA ASP A 3 14.68 7.63 1.29
C ASP A 3 13.37 8.00 0.59
N TYR A 4 12.24 7.50 1.09
CA TYR A 4 10.90 7.80 0.59
C TYR A 4 10.57 9.28 0.78
N VAL A 5 10.83 9.80 1.97
CA VAL A 5 10.57 11.20 2.32
C VAL A 5 11.49 12.15 1.54
N GLU A 6 12.78 11.82 1.42
CA GLU A 6 13.72 12.65 0.65
C GLU A 6 13.33 12.74 -0.83
N VAL A 7 12.86 11.65 -1.44
CA VAL A 7 12.37 11.67 -2.83
C VAL A 7 11.07 12.46 -2.94
N ALA A 8 10.13 12.25 -2.01
CA ALA A 8 8.87 12.97 -1.98
C ALA A 8 9.09 14.50 -1.88
N GLU A 9 9.99 14.93 -0.98
CA GLU A 9 10.36 16.34 -0.81
C GLU A 9 11.09 16.90 -2.04
N GLU A 10 12.00 16.15 -2.65
CA GLU A 10 12.69 16.55 -3.89
C GLU A 10 11.70 16.81 -5.04
N LEU A 11 10.67 15.97 -5.16
CA LEU A 11 9.66 16.07 -6.21
C LEU A 11 8.52 17.04 -5.86
N GLY A 12 8.40 17.45 -4.59
CA GLY A 12 7.26 18.22 -4.11
C GLY A 12 5.94 17.43 -4.13
N LEU A 13 5.99 16.11 -3.94
CA LEU A 13 4.85 15.19 -4.06
C LEU A 13 4.54 14.48 -2.73
N PRO A 14 3.30 14.04 -2.48
CA PRO A 14 2.93 13.37 -1.24
C PRO A 14 3.55 11.96 -1.12
N VAL A 15 3.64 11.44 0.10
CA VAL A 15 4.09 10.06 0.35
C VAL A 15 3.32 9.39 1.49
N ILE A 16 3.02 8.10 1.30
CA ILE A 16 2.52 7.22 2.34
C ILE A 16 3.65 6.29 2.78
N LEU A 17 4.06 6.41 4.03
CA LEU A 17 5.03 5.52 4.67
C LEU A 17 4.28 4.33 5.25
N ALA A 18 4.19 3.24 4.48
CA ALA A 18 3.55 2.00 4.91
C ALA A 18 4.50 1.14 5.76
N LEU A 19 4.00 0.63 6.88
CA LEU A 19 4.63 -0.41 7.69
C LEU A 19 3.71 -1.63 7.76
N ALA A 20 4.12 -2.73 7.12
CA ALA A 20 3.41 -3.99 7.23
C ALA A 20 3.64 -4.66 8.60
N GLU A 21 2.61 -5.31 9.14
CA GLU A 21 2.69 -6.05 10.42
C GLU A 21 3.82 -7.09 10.41
N VAL A 22 4.06 -7.74 9.27
CA VAL A 22 5.15 -8.72 9.09
C VAL A 22 6.55 -8.11 9.27
N HIS A 23 6.71 -6.80 9.16
CA HIS A 23 8.00 -6.12 9.36
C HIS A 23 8.27 -5.72 10.81
N LEU A 24 7.36 -6.03 11.74
CA LEU A 24 7.54 -5.72 13.17
C LEU A 24 8.71 -6.44 13.83
N GLU A 25 9.31 -7.44 13.16
CA GLU A 25 10.57 -8.04 13.60
C GLU A 25 11.78 -7.10 13.43
N PHE A 26 11.70 -6.12 12.51
CA PHE A 26 12.81 -5.20 12.20
C PHE A 26 12.64 -3.82 12.82
N ILE A 27 11.39 -3.40 13.06
CA ILE A 27 11.06 -2.08 13.59
C ILE A 27 9.74 -2.14 14.36
N THR A 28 9.71 -1.56 15.56
CA THR A 28 8.49 -1.49 16.37
C THR A 28 7.53 -0.42 15.86
N LEU A 29 6.24 -0.52 16.23
CA LEU A 29 5.25 0.52 15.93
C LEU A 29 5.66 1.88 16.52
N GLU A 30 6.22 1.88 17.73
CA GLU A 30 6.69 3.07 18.41
C GLU A 30 7.82 3.76 17.65
N GLU A 31 8.84 2.99 17.22
CA GLU A 31 9.94 3.52 16.40
C GLU A 31 9.44 4.10 15.08
N ALA A 32 8.55 3.36 14.40
CA ALA A 32 7.92 3.80 13.16
C ALA A 32 7.13 5.10 13.35
N ALA A 33 6.37 5.22 14.44
CA ALA A 33 5.63 6.43 14.79
C ALA A 33 6.55 7.62 15.05
N TYR A 34 7.65 7.42 15.78
CA TYR A 34 8.65 8.47 15.99
C TYR A 34 9.27 8.94 14.67
N PHE A 35 9.63 8.02 13.77
CA PHE A 35 10.18 8.39 12.47
C PHE A 35 9.15 9.08 11.58
N GLY A 36 7.92 8.54 11.49
CA GLY A 36 6.85 9.12 10.70
C GLY A 36 6.54 10.56 11.13
N LYS A 37 6.36 10.79 12.44
CA LYS A 37 6.16 12.12 13.01
C LYS A 37 7.33 13.05 12.71
N PHE A 38 8.56 12.61 12.97
CA PHE A 38 9.76 13.41 12.71
C PHE A 38 9.85 13.87 11.25
N TYR A 39 9.58 12.98 10.29
CA TYR A 39 9.63 13.33 8.88
C TYR A 39 8.47 14.23 8.45
N ALA A 40 7.25 13.96 8.93
CA ALA A 40 6.09 14.79 8.64
C ALA A 40 6.24 16.24 9.13
N GLU A 41 6.94 16.46 10.25
CA GLU A 41 7.23 17.80 10.78
C GLU A 41 8.41 18.50 10.07
N LYS A 42 9.24 17.75 9.35
CA LYS A 42 10.51 18.24 8.79
C LYS A 42 10.39 18.72 7.34
N VAL A 43 9.46 18.16 6.56
CA VAL A 43 9.33 18.43 5.13
C VAL A 43 8.05 19.20 4.81
N ASN A 44 8.01 19.82 3.63
CA ASN A 44 6.85 20.63 3.21
C ASN A 44 5.81 19.86 2.38
N VAL A 45 6.03 18.56 2.15
CA VAL A 45 5.10 17.70 1.43
C VAL A 45 4.25 16.87 2.40
N PRO A 46 3.02 16.46 2.02
CA PRO A 46 2.21 15.59 2.87
C PRO A 46 2.89 14.23 3.10
N VAL A 47 3.05 13.86 4.37
CA VAL A 47 3.58 12.56 4.80
C VAL A 47 2.55 11.87 5.68
N VAL A 48 2.12 10.68 5.28
CA VAL A 48 1.22 9.83 6.06
C VAL A 48 2.00 8.64 6.58
N LEU A 49 1.79 8.27 7.85
CA LEU A 49 2.23 6.98 8.39
C LEU A 49 1.05 6.02 8.40
N HIS A 50 1.21 4.88 7.72
CA HIS A 50 0.16 3.89 7.48
C HIS A 50 0.55 2.52 8.01
N LEU A 51 -0.33 1.88 8.79
CA LEU A 51 -0.19 0.46 9.15
C LEU A 51 -0.78 -0.37 8.02
N ASP A 52 0.04 -1.19 7.39
CA ASP A 52 -0.32 -2.03 6.24
C ASP A 52 -0.63 -3.46 6.71
N HIS A 53 -1.73 -4.04 6.21
CA HIS A 53 -2.21 -5.38 6.58
C HIS A 53 -2.25 -5.67 8.10
N GLY A 54 -2.92 -4.82 8.88
CA GLY A 54 -3.18 -5.11 10.29
C GLY A 54 -4.16 -6.28 10.44
N MET A 55 -3.74 -7.37 11.07
CA MET A 55 -4.53 -8.61 11.16
C MET A 55 -5.41 -8.69 12.40
N THR A 56 -5.07 -7.94 13.46
CA THR A 56 -5.77 -8.01 14.75
C THR A 56 -6.21 -6.64 15.26
N PRO A 57 -7.38 -6.51 15.89
CA PRO A 57 -7.78 -5.23 16.46
C PRO A 57 -6.81 -4.68 17.50
N SER A 58 -6.09 -5.54 18.23
CA SER A 58 -5.12 -5.12 19.23
C SER A 58 -3.92 -4.40 18.62
N ILE A 59 -3.34 -4.93 17.53
CA ILE A 59 -2.17 -4.29 16.90
C ILE A 59 -2.56 -3.00 16.21
N ILE A 60 -3.73 -2.95 15.58
CA ILE A 60 -4.25 -1.75 14.91
C ILE A 60 -4.52 -0.63 15.92
N LYS A 61 -5.21 -0.95 17.03
CA LYS A 61 -5.46 0.02 18.10
C LYS A 61 -4.14 0.52 18.71
N LYS A 62 -3.15 -0.37 18.88
CA LYS A 62 -1.81 0.03 19.31
C LYS A 62 -1.16 0.99 18.32
N ALA A 63 -1.22 0.74 17.01
CA ALA A 63 -0.66 1.62 15.99
C ALA A 63 -1.29 3.02 16.05
N ILE A 64 -2.61 3.09 16.20
CA ILE A 64 -3.36 4.34 16.41
C ILE A 64 -2.84 5.06 17.66
N ASP A 65 -2.75 4.35 18.80
CA ASP A 65 -2.36 4.93 20.08
C ASP A 65 -0.93 5.49 20.09
N VAL A 66 -0.02 4.92 19.31
CA VAL A 66 1.37 5.40 19.21
C VAL A 66 1.56 6.51 18.19
N GLY A 67 0.55 6.84 17.38
CA GLY A 67 0.54 8.02 16.50
C GLY A 67 0.52 7.73 15.00
N PHE A 68 0.09 6.55 14.56
CA PHE A 68 -0.23 6.33 13.15
C PHE A 68 -1.43 7.20 12.75
N THR A 69 -1.35 7.81 11.56
CA THR A 69 -2.40 8.69 11.03
C THR A 69 -3.33 7.97 10.05
N SER A 70 -2.94 6.78 9.62
CA SER A 70 -3.75 5.87 8.81
C SER A 70 -3.47 4.43 9.23
N VAL A 71 -4.48 3.57 9.21
CA VAL A 71 -4.33 2.13 9.48
C VAL A 71 -5.16 1.31 8.51
N MET A 72 -4.72 0.09 8.23
CA MET A 72 -5.48 -0.89 7.50
C MET A 72 -5.90 -2.05 8.42
N ILE A 73 -7.15 -2.48 8.30
CA ILE A 73 -7.64 -3.79 8.76
C ILE A 73 -7.70 -4.73 7.57
N ASP A 74 -6.93 -5.81 7.62
CA ASP A 74 -7.04 -6.90 6.66
C ASP A 74 -7.87 -8.04 7.26
N ALA A 75 -9.15 -8.06 6.88
CA ALA A 75 -10.09 -9.13 7.16
C ALA A 75 -10.58 -9.78 5.85
N SER A 76 -9.77 -9.69 4.78
CA SER A 76 -10.09 -10.19 3.43
C SER A 76 -10.32 -11.71 3.38
N GLN A 77 -9.75 -12.45 4.32
CA GLN A 77 -9.91 -13.89 4.49
C GLN A 77 -11.17 -14.31 5.26
N ASP A 78 -11.84 -13.36 5.93
CA ASP A 78 -13.08 -13.64 6.64
C ASP A 78 -14.27 -13.59 5.68
N ASP A 79 -15.42 -14.13 6.12
CA ASP A 79 -16.68 -13.87 5.42
C ASP A 79 -17.05 -12.37 5.46
N PHE A 80 -17.81 -11.92 4.47
CA PHE A 80 -18.16 -10.50 4.28
C PHE A 80 -18.70 -9.83 5.56
N GLU A 81 -19.63 -10.49 6.26
CA GLU A 81 -20.28 -9.92 7.45
C GLU A 81 -19.31 -9.80 8.63
N THR A 82 -18.42 -10.79 8.79
CA THR A 82 -17.32 -10.73 9.76
C THR A 82 -16.33 -9.61 9.42
N ASN A 83 -15.96 -9.43 8.14
CA ASN A 83 -15.09 -8.36 7.69
C ASN A 83 -15.72 -6.98 7.97
N VAL A 84 -16.98 -6.77 7.60
CA VAL A 84 -17.73 -5.54 7.91
C VAL A 84 -17.70 -5.25 9.41
N LYS A 85 -18.00 -6.26 10.26
CA LYS A 85 -18.01 -6.09 11.71
C LYS A 85 -16.64 -5.68 12.27
N LYS A 86 -15.57 -6.36 11.86
CA LYS A 86 -14.20 -6.04 12.29
C LYS A 86 -13.79 -4.65 11.83
N THR A 87 -14.11 -4.30 10.58
CA THR A 87 -13.82 -2.99 10.01
C THR A 87 -14.51 -1.87 10.78
N LYS A 88 -15.79 -2.04 11.11
CA LYS A 88 -16.54 -1.07 11.94
C LYS A 88 -15.94 -0.89 13.34
N GLU A 89 -15.49 -1.97 13.98
CA GLU A 89 -14.82 -1.88 15.28
C GLU A 89 -13.57 -0.98 15.21
N ILE A 90 -12.79 -1.10 14.14
CA ILE A 90 -11.60 -0.26 13.93
C ILE A 90 -12.00 1.18 13.63
N ILE A 91 -12.98 1.40 12.77
CA ILE A 91 -13.51 2.73 12.44
C ILE A 91 -14.02 3.47 13.68
N GLU A 92 -14.82 2.80 14.52
CA GLU A 92 -15.34 3.35 15.79
C GLU A 92 -14.21 3.77 16.74
N TYR A 93 -13.05 3.11 16.67
CA TYR A 93 -11.88 3.47 17.45
C TYR A 93 -11.05 4.59 16.79
N ALA A 94 -10.86 4.55 15.48
CA ALA A 94 -9.95 5.39 14.72
C ALA A 94 -10.51 6.79 14.46
N HIS A 95 -11.77 6.91 14.01
CA HIS A 95 -12.36 8.18 13.59
C HIS A 95 -12.41 9.24 14.70
N PRO A 96 -12.79 8.92 15.96
CA PRO A 96 -12.75 9.90 17.06
C PRO A 96 -11.34 10.41 17.39
N ARG A 97 -10.29 9.73 16.90
CA ARG A 97 -8.88 10.08 17.08
C ARG A 97 -8.28 10.75 15.83
N GLY A 98 -9.09 11.02 14.81
CA GLY A 98 -8.64 11.62 13.55
C GLY A 98 -7.77 10.70 12.71
N VAL A 99 -7.88 9.37 12.87
CA VAL A 99 -7.16 8.38 12.08
C VAL A 99 -8.12 7.78 11.04
N VAL A 100 -7.67 7.74 9.79
CA VAL A 100 -8.41 7.13 8.68
C VAL A 100 -8.13 5.64 8.58
N VAL A 101 -9.12 4.88 8.10
CA VAL A 101 -9.09 3.43 8.02
C VAL A 101 -9.18 2.98 6.56
N GLU A 102 -8.24 2.13 6.15
CA GLU A 102 -8.29 1.33 4.93
C GLU A 102 -8.81 -0.07 5.27
N ALA A 103 -9.56 -0.69 4.37
CA ALA A 103 -9.93 -2.11 4.48
C ALA A 103 -9.80 -2.80 3.12
N GLU A 104 -9.80 -4.13 3.11
CA GLU A 104 -9.75 -4.94 1.89
C GLU A 104 -11.00 -5.81 1.76
N ILE A 105 -11.52 -5.90 0.53
CA ILE A 105 -12.54 -6.88 0.14
C ILE A 105 -12.12 -7.65 -1.10
N GLY A 106 -12.61 -8.88 -1.22
CA GLY A 106 -12.01 -9.87 -2.10
C GLY A 106 -10.76 -10.45 -1.43
N HIS A 107 -9.84 -10.99 -2.21
CA HIS A 107 -8.53 -11.36 -1.69
C HIS A 107 -7.45 -11.12 -2.74
N VAL A 108 -6.42 -10.39 -2.36
CA VAL A 108 -5.16 -10.32 -3.12
C VAL A 108 -4.26 -11.48 -2.68
N GLY A 109 -4.20 -12.51 -3.53
CA GLY A 109 -3.41 -13.72 -3.26
C GLY A 109 -1.91 -13.46 -3.27
N SER A 110 -1.14 -14.45 -2.83
CA SER A 110 0.33 -14.48 -3.04
C SER A 110 0.63 -15.15 -4.37
N GLY A 111 1.39 -14.48 -5.25
CA GLY A 111 1.63 -14.97 -6.61
C GLY A 111 2.82 -15.94 -6.68
N VAL A 112 2.67 -17.05 -7.40
CA VAL A 112 3.79 -17.90 -7.84
C VAL A 112 3.92 -17.90 -9.38
N ASN A 113 2.81 -17.93 -10.13
CA ASN A 113 2.74 -17.79 -11.59
C ASN A 113 1.34 -17.35 -12.07
N TYR A 114 1.23 -16.42 -13.03
CA TYR A 114 -0.05 -16.07 -13.67
C TYR A 114 -0.38 -16.92 -14.92
N GLU A 115 0.56 -17.70 -15.45
CA GLU A 115 0.28 -18.61 -16.58
C GLU A 115 -0.77 -19.68 -16.23
N ASN A 116 -0.93 -19.98 -14.93
CA ASN A 116 -1.97 -20.82 -14.39
C ASN A 116 -2.88 -19.98 -13.49
N HIS A 117 -3.98 -19.45 -14.04
CA HIS A 117 -5.03 -18.77 -13.26
C HIS A 117 -5.59 -19.61 -12.08
N GLU A 118 -5.34 -20.93 -12.08
CA GLU A 118 -5.73 -21.86 -11.01
C GLU A 118 -4.79 -21.83 -9.78
N GLU A 119 -3.61 -21.21 -9.83
CA GLU A 119 -2.63 -21.20 -8.72
C GLU A 119 -2.65 -19.92 -7.87
N THR A 120 -3.60 -19.00 -8.09
CA THR A 120 -3.80 -17.85 -7.19
C THR A 120 -5.11 -18.01 -6.43
N ASP A 121 -5.08 -17.91 -5.10
CA ASP A 121 -6.28 -17.85 -4.26
C ASP A 121 -7.03 -16.49 -4.39
N SER A 122 -6.74 -15.71 -5.44
CA SER A 122 -7.30 -14.36 -5.60
C SER A 122 -8.80 -14.43 -5.90
N GLN A 123 -9.58 -13.63 -5.17
CA GLN A 123 -11.01 -13.47 -5.38
C GLN A 123 -11.29 -12.03 -5.80
N TYR A 124 -11.80 -11.85 -7.02
CA TYR A 124 -12.10 -10.52 -7.54
C TYR A 124 -13.24 -9.87 -6.78
N THR A 125 -13.06 -8.58 -6.48
CA THR A 125 -14.07 -7.74 -5.86
C THR A 125 -15.24 -7.50 -6.81
N THR A 126 -16.47 -7.69 -6.34
CA THR A 126 -17.70 -7.33 -7.07
C THR A 126 -18.09 -5.87 -6.82
N VAL A 127 -18.86 -5.29 -7.74
CA VAL A 127 -19.36 -3.91 -7.58
C VAL A 127 -20.36 -3.85 -6.42
N GLU A 128 -21.22 -4.86 -6.33
CA GLU A 128 -22.23 -5.02 -5.29
C GLU A 128 -21.60 -5.11 -3.91
N ASP A 129 -20.54 -5.92 -3.75
CA ASP A 129 -19.82 -6.05 -2.48
C ASP A 129 -19.12 -4.73 -2.12
N ALA A 130 -18.49 -4.05 -3.08
CA ALA A 130 -17.84 -2.77 -2.83
C ALA A 130 -18.83 -1.69 -2.36
N VAL A 131 -19.97 -1.56 -3.02
CA VAL A 131 -21.04 -0.63 -2.62
C VAL A 131 -21.54 -0.98 -1.22
N LYS A 132 -21.95 -2.22 -0.99
CA LYS A 132 -22.48 -2.67 0.30
C LYS A 132 -21.46 -2.46 1.42
N PHE A 133 -20.19 -2.80 1.18
CA PHE A 133 -19.14 -2.69 2.20
C PHE A 133 -18.90 -1.24 2.60
N VAL A 134 -18.81 -0.32 1.64
CA VAL A 134 -18.66 1.12 1.92
C VAL A 134 -19.89 1.65 2.66
N GLU A 135 -21.10 1.31 2.25
CA GLU A 135 -22.34 1.74 2.91
C GLU A 135 -22.42 1.26 4.36
N GLU A 136 -22.01 0.03 4.64
CA GLU A 136 -22.12 -0.55 5.98
C GLU A 136 -21.00 -0.14 6.94
N THR A 137 -19.80 0.12 6.41
CA THR A 137 -18.60 0.42 7.21
C THR A 137 -18.26 1.91 7.28
N ASN A 138 -18.52 2.66 6.21
CA ASN A 138 -18.01 4.02 6.02
C ASN A 138 -16.47 4.10 6.10
N VAL A 139 -15.78 3.14 5.47
CA VAL A 139 -14.31 3.10 5.36
C VAL A 139 -13.77 4.26 4.50
N ASP A 140 -12.57 4.76 4.83
CA ASP A 140 -11.97 5.93 4.19
C ASP A 140 -11.26 5.59 2.87
N SER A 141 -10.77 4.36 2.73
CA SER A 141 -10.22 3.83 1.48
C SER A 141 -10.43 2.32 1.38
N LEU A 142 -10.58 1.81 0.16
CA LEU A 142 -10.91 0.41 -0.08
C LEU A 142 -9.91 -0.25 -1.03
N ALA A 143 -9.17 -1.24 -0.52
CA ALA A 143 -8.37 -2.14 -1.33
C ALA A 143 -9.27 -3.15 -2.04
N ILE A 144 -9.08 -3.29 -3.36
CA ILE A 144 -9.87 -4.17 -4.22
C ILE A 144 -8.97 -5.14 -4.97
N SER A 145 -9.47 -6.35 -5.18
CA SER A 145 -8.81 -7.39 -5.96
C SER A 145 -9.30 -7.36 -7.41
N ILE A 146 -8.41 -6.95 -8.32
CA ILE A 146 -8.68 -6.81 -9.76
C ILE A 146 -7.65 -7.52 -10.64
N GLY A 147 -6.90 -8.47 -10.08
CA GLY A 147 -5.94 -9.29 -10.83
C GLY A 147 -4.47 -9.04 -10.51
N THR A 148 -4.14 -8.41 -9.38
CA THR A 148 -2.78 -8.36 -8.83
C THR A 148 -2.57 -9.39 -7.72
N ALA A 149 -1.32 -9.61 -7.33
CA ALA A 149 -0.92 -10.51 -6.26
C ALA A 149 0.31 -9.96 -5.51
N HIS A 150 0.51 -10.39 -4.27
CA HIS A 150 1.70 -10.05 -3.49
C HIS A 150 2.94 -10.85 -3.92
N GLY A 151 4.11 -10.23 -3.83
CA GLY A 151 5.42 -10.87 -4.04
C GLY A 151 5.92 -10.84 -5.49
N MET A 152 6.94 -11.67 -5.76
CA MET A 152 7.49 -11.83 -7.11
C MET A 152 6.73 -12.90 -7.88
N TYR A 153 6.36 -12.60 -9.12
CA TYR A 153 5.69 -13.53 -10.01
C TYR A 153 6.27 -13.47 -11.42
N LYS A 154 6.08 -14.54 -12.21
CA LYS A 154 6.46 -14.56 -13.63
C LYS A 154 5.35 -13.97 -14.50
N GLY A 155 5.73 -13.02 -15.35
CA GLY A 155 4.84 -12.37 -16.31
C GLY A 155 4.20 -11.08 -15.78
N VAL A 156 3.45 -10.41 -16.66
CA VAL A 156 2.70 -9.20 -16.35
C VAL A 156 1.26 -9.59 -16.01
N PRO A 157 0.70 -9.18 -14.87
CA PRO A 157 -0.65 -9.56 -14.48
C PRO A 157 -1.67 -8.94 -15.43
N LYS A 158 -2.78 -9.66 -15.64
CA LYS A 158 -3.91 -9.14 -16.39
C LYS A 158 -4.86 -8.42 -15.44
N ILE A 159 -4.75 -7.10 -15.40
CA ILE A 159 -5.65 -6.26 -14.61
C ILE A 159 -7.02 -6.16 -15.27
N ASN A 160 -8.08 -6.32 -14.47
CA ASN A 160 -9.45 -6.12 -14.91
C ASN A 160 -9.83 -4.63 -14.82
N PHE A 161 -9.45 -3.86 -15.84
CA PHE A 161 -9.73 -2.42 -15.90
C PHE A 161 -11.22 -2.08 -16.01
N ASP A 162 -12.02 -2.95 -16.63
CA ASP A 162 -13.47 -2.74 -16.70
C ASP A 162 -14.08 -2.81 -15.30
N ARG A 163 -13.72 -3.83 -14.50
CA ARG A 163 -14.15 -3.94 -13.11
C ARG A 163 -13.66 -2.78 -12.24
N LEU A 164 -12.42 -2.33 -12.41
CA LEU A 164 -11.91 -1.14 -11.73
C LEU A 164 -12.80 0.08 -12.02
N GLN A 165 -13.13 0.32 -13.29
CA GLN A 165 -13.93 1.48 -13.68
C GLN A 165 -15.39 1.36 -13.20
N GLU A 166 -15.96 0.15 -13.21
CA GLU A 166 -17.29 -0.13 -12.64
C GLU A 166 -17.33 0.24 -11.14
N ILE A 167 -16.35 -0.24 -10.35
CA ILE A 167 -16.28 0.04 -8.91
C ILE A 167 -16.02 1.54 -8.67
N ALA A 168 -15.04 2.14 -9.35
CA ALA A 168 -14.69 3.55 -9.20
C ALA A 168 -15.86 4.49 -9.54
N SER A 169 -16.79 4.06 -10.40
CA SER A 169 -17.99 4.82 -10.73
C SER A 169 -19.13 4.61 -9.72
N ALA A 170 -19.10 3.51 -8.96
CA ALA A 170 -20.17 3.10 -8.05
C ALA A 170 -19.99 3.64 -6.63
N ILE A 171 -18.75 3.87 -6.17
CA ILE A 171 -18.46 4.38 -4.83
C ILE A 171 -17.57 5.63 -4.87
N PRO A 172 -17.76 6.61 -3.97
CA PRO A 172 -16.90 7.79 -3.88
C PRO A 172 -15.59 7.52 -3.13
N THR A 173 -15.48 6.38 -2.47
CA THR A 173 -14.34 6.00 -1.63
C THR A 173 -13.09 5.78 -2.48
N PRO A 174 -11.94 6.42 -2.14
CA PRO A 174 -10.65 6.17 -2.79
C PRO A 174 -10.29 4.68 -2.84
N LEU A 175 -9.94 4.20 -4.04
CA LEU A 175 -9.56 2.81 -4.25
C LEU A 175 -8.06 2.59 -4.08
N VAL A 176 -7.70 1.42 -3.58
CA VAL A 176 -6.33 1.04 -3.30
C VAL A 176 -5.95 -0.22 -4.10
N LEU A 177 -4.76 -0.22 -4.69
CA LEU A 177 -4.18 -1.36 -5.37
C LEU A 177 -3.03 -1.94 -4.55
N HIS A 178 -3.20 -3.19 -4.14
CA HIS A 178 -2.16 -4.00 -3.53
C HIS A 178 -1.41 -4.83 -4.56
N GLY A 179 -0.23 -5.34 -4.21
CA GLY A 179 0.56 -6.16 -5.11
C GLY A 179 1.03 -5.43 -6.39
N GLY A 180 1.34 -4.14 -6.31
CA GLY A 180 1.70 -3.35 -7.50
C GLY A 180 3.08 -3.68 -8.08
N SER A 181 4.00 -4.23 -7.27
CA SER A 181 5.35 -4.56 -7.73
C SER A 181 5.32 -5.57 -8.89
N SER A 182 6.16 -5.37 -9.91
CA SER A 182 6.20 -6.20 -11.12
C SER A 182 4.89 -6.24 -11.92
N SER A 183 3.94 -5.33 -11.69
CA SER A 183 2.69 -5.25 -12.47
C SER A 183 2.84 -4.60 -13.84
N GLY A 184 4.00 -3.98 -14.13
CA GLY A 184 4.29 -3.28 -15.39
C GLY A 184 3.81 -1.83 -15.39
N ASP A 185 4.64 -0.93 -15.93
CA ASP A 185 4.41 0.52 -15.88
C ASP A 185 3.08 0.94 -16.52
N GLU A 186 2.75 0.40 -17.69
CA GLU A 186 1.49 0.72 -18.38
C GLU A 186 0.28 0.32 -17.51
N ASN A 187 0.32 -0.86 -16.91
CA ASN A 187 -0.76 -1.33 -16.04
C ASN A 187 -0.95 -0.41 -14.83
N LEU A 188 0.14 -0.07 -14.15
CA LEU A 188 0.11 0.79 -12.96
C LEU A 188 -0.32 2.22 -13.30
N ASN A 189 0.13 2.76 -14.44
CA ASN A 189 -0.32 4.04 -14.96
C ASN A 189 -1.83 4.03 -15.24
N GLN A 190 -2.32 3.02 -15.96
CA GLN A 190 -3.76 2.85 -16.22
C GLN A 190 -4.57 2.71 -14.92
N CYS A 191 -4.06 2.00 -13.91
CA CYS A 191 -4.70 1.93 -12.59
C CYS A 191 -4.88 3.32 -11.96
N GLY A 192 -3.82 4.14 -11.94
CA GLY A 192 -3.89 5.51 -11.43
C GLY A 192 -4.89 6.37 -12.20
N LEU A 193 -4.87 6.29 -13.54
CA LEU A 193 -5.79 7.04 -14.39
C LEU A 193 -7.26 6.60 -14.30
N LYS A 194 -7.53 5.36 -13.87
CA LYS A 194 -8.87 4.75 -13.85
C LYS A 194 -9.52 4.68 -12.46
N GLY A 195 -8.89 5.24 -11.43
CA GLY A 195 -9.52 5.46 -10.13
C GLY A 195 -8.76 4.92 -8.92
N ILE A 196 -7.63 4.23 -9.10
CA ILE A 196 -6.76 3.89 -7.97
C ILE A 196 -6.07 5.15 -7.45
N SER A 197 -6.22 5.41 -6.15
CA SER A 197 -5.65 6.58 -5.45
C SER A 197 -4.41 6.24 -4.63
N LYS A 198 -4.21 4.96 -4.27
CA LYS A 198 -3.03 4.45 -3.56
C LYS A 198 -2.57 3.15 -4.20
N ILE A 199 -1.27 3.05 -4.50
CA ILE A 199 -0.64 1.84 -5.06
C ILE A 199 0.47 1.41 -4.11
N ASN A 200 0.42 0.17 -3.63
CA ASN A 200 1.44 -0.41 -2.77
C ASN A 200 2.58 -1.00 -3.63
N ILE A 201 3.81 -0.49 -3.46
CA ILE A 201 5.04 -1.04 -4.04
C ILE A 201 6.00 -1.37 -2.90
N PHE A 202 6.51 -2.61 -2.88
CA PHE A 202 7.51 -3.03 -1.91
C PHE A 202 8.63 -3.85 -2.55
N SER A 203 8.30 -4.98 -3.18
CA SER A 203 9.29 -5.91 -3.72
C SER A 203 10.26 -5.26 -4.69
N ASP A 204 9.77 -4.41 -5.59
CA ASP A 204 10.64 -3.74 -6.58
C ASP A 204 11.65 -2.78 -5.92
N LEU A 205 11.28 -2.15 -4.80
CA LEU A 205 12.19 -1.25 -4.07
C LEU A 205 13.32 -2.02 -3.40
N ILE A 206 12.99 -3.15 -2.75
CA ILE A 206 14.00 -4.00 -2.11
C ILE A 206 14.89 -4.68 -3.15
N ASN A 207 14.32 -5.12 -4.27
CA ASN A 207 15.07 -5.69 -5.39
C ASN A 207 16.00 -4.66 -6.02
N ALA A 208 15.54 -3.42 -6.25
CA ALA A 208 16.40 -2.35 -6.76
C ALA A 208 17.60 -2.10 -5.84
N ALA A 209 17.37 -2.12 -4.52
CA ALA A 209 18.45 -2.01 -3.54
C ALA A 209 19.46 -3.16 -3.69
N GLN A 210 18.97 -4.40 -3.77
CA GLN A 210 19.78 -5.60 -3.91
C GLN A 210 20.57 -5.62 -5.20
N ASP A 211 19.93 -5.34 -6.34
CA ASP A 211 20.56 -5.30 -7.67
C ASP A 211 21.67 -4.25 -7.72
N GLY A 212 21.42 -3.07 -7.15
CA GLY A 212 22.45 -2.04 -7.00
C GLY A 212 23.65 -2.52 -6.20
N ILE A 213 23.42 -3.16 -5.05
CA ILE A 213 24.49 -3.72 -4.21
C ILE A 213 25.29 -4.77 -4.99
N ILE A 214 24.63 -5.67 -5.73
CA ILE A 214 25.29 -6.71 -6.52
C ILE A 214 26.13 -6.06 -7.65
N GLN A 215 25.58 -5.08 -8.33
CA GLN A 215 26.23 -4.42 -9.47
C GLN A 215 27.45 -3.58 -9.05
N GLU A 216 27.32 -2.78 -7.99
CA GLU A 216 28.39 -1.88 -7.54
C GLU A 216 29.39 -2.58 -6.59
N ASN A 217 29.05 -3.76 -6.06
CA ASN A 217 29.87 -4.61 -5.19
C ASN A 217 30.62 -3.83 -4.07
N PRO A 218 29.89 -3.10 -3.19
CA PRO A 218 30.48 -2.27 -2.16
C PRO A 218 31.23 -3.12 -1.12
N THR A 219 32.42 -2.67 -0.73
CA THR A 219 33.33 -3.45 0.15
C THR A 219 33.17 -3.13 1.64
N ASN A 220 32.30 -2.18 1.99
CA ASN A 220 32.01 -1.83 3.38
C ASN A 220 30.55 -1.44 3.59
N TYR A 221 30.12 -1.44 4.86
CA TYR A 221 28.73 -1.22 5.25
C TYR A 221 28.19 0.17 4.87
N LEU A 222 29.01 1.22 4.95
CA LEU A 222 28.56 2.57 4.63
C LEU A 222 28.31 2.73 3.13
N ASP A 223 29.20 2.18 2.30
CA ASP A 223 29.01 2.20 0.86
C ASP A 223 27.85 1.29 0.43
N LEU A 224 27.67 0.14 1.08
CA LEU A 224 26.49 -0.71 0.90
C LEU A 224 25.19 0.08 1.14
N LYS A 225 25.10 0.81 2.26
CA LYS A 225 23.93 1.65 2.55
C LYS A 225 23.72 2.75 1.52
N LYS A 226 24.79 3.40 1.03
CA LYS A 226 24.69 4.45 0.01
C LYS A 226 24.16 3.88 -1.31
N VAL A 227 24.68 2.74 -1.74
CA VAL A 227 24.25 2.08 -2.98
C VAL A 227 22.79 1.65 -2.88
N ALA A 228 22.41 0.98 -1.79
CA ALA A 228 21.02 0.59 -1.52
C ALA A 228 20.06 1.80 -1.58
N SER A 229 20.38 2.86 -0.83
CA SER A 229 19.60 4.11 -0.79
C SER A 229 19.48 4.74 -2.18
N LYS A 230 20.59 4.86 -2.92
CA LYS A 230 20.60 5.39 -4.29
C LYS A 230 19.68 4.60 -5.22
N SER A 231 19.77 3.27 -5.21
CA SER A 231 18.95 2.43 -6.09
C SER A 231 17.47 2.46 -5.70
N MET A 232 17.14 2.42 -4.41
CA MET A 232 15.76 2.58 -3.94
C MET A 232 15.19 3.93 -4.37
N LYS A 233 15.94 5.03 -4.22
CA LYS A 233 15.49 6.36 -4.63
C LYS A 233 15.24 6.47 -6.12
N ASN A 234 16.07 5.84 -6.95
CA ASN A 234 15.86 5.82 -8.39
C ASN A 234 14.56 5.06 -8.74
N CYS A 235 14.32 3.91 -8.10
CA CYS A 235 13.08 3.16 -8.27
C CYS A 235 11.84 3.95 -7.75
N LEU A 236 11.97 4.67 -6.64
CA LEU A 236 10.90 5.56 -6.14
C LEU A 236 10.55 6.66 -7.16
N ARG A 237 11.56 7.36 -7.71
CA ARG A 237 11.32 8.41 -8.72
C ARG A 237 10.60 7.85 -9.95
N HIS A 238 11.03 6.68 -10.43
CA HIS A 238 10.36 5.96 -11.51
C HIS A 238 8.88 5.76 -11.20
N TYR A 239 8.53 5.26 -10.01
CA TYR A 239 7.13 5.02 -9.66
C TYR A 239 6.30 6.30 -9.50
N TYR A 240 6.87 7.39 -9.01
CA TYR A 240 6.17 8.68 -9.02
C TYR A 240 5.75 9.11 -10.44
N GLU A 241 6.63 8.91 -11.43
CA GLU A 241 6.36 9.18 -12.84
C GLU A 241 5.30 8.22 -13.39
N VAL A 242 5.44 6.91 -13.15
CA VAL A 242 4.49 5.88 -13.60
C VAL A 242 3.09 6.13 -13.07
N PHE A 243 2.94 6.50 -11.80
CA PHE A 243 1.64 6.76 -11.19
C PHE A 243 1.03 8.09 -11.63
N ASN A 244 1.79 8.93 -12.34
CA ASN A 244 1.39 10.28 -12.68
C ASN A 244 0.93 11.06 -11.42
N THR A 245 1.68 10.90 -10.33
CA THR A 245 1.30 11.45 -9.02
C THR A 245 1.26 12.97 -9.08
N GLN A 246 0.19 13.56 -8.56
CA GLN A 246 -0.02 15.00 -8.58
C GLN A 246 0.31 15.63 -7.22
N GLN A 247 0.64 16.92 -7.24
CA GLN A 247 0.74 17.72 -6.02
C GLN A 247 -0.63 17.82 -5.36
N ILE A 248 -0.65 17.74 -4.03
CA ILE A 248 -1.85 18.03 -3.24
C ILE A 248 -1.81 19.53 -2.93
N LEU A 249 -2.81 20.27 -3.44
CA LEU A 249 -2.97 21.71 -3.24
C LEU A 249 -3.54 22.04 -1.85
#